data_AF-A0A382CMI0-F1
#
_entry.id   AF-A0A382CMI0-F1
#
_cell.length_a   1.000
_cell.length_b   1.000
_cell.length_c   1.000
_cell.angle_alpha   90.00
_cell.angle_beta   90.00
_cell.angle_gamma   90.00
#
_symmetry.space_group_name_H-M   'P 1'
#
loop_
_entity.id
_entity.type
_entity.pdbx_description
1 polymer ?
#
loop_
_entity_poly.entity_id
_entity_poly.type
_entity_poly.pdbx_seq_one_letter_code
_entity_poly.pdbx_strand_id
1 'polypeptide(L)'
;LAESVRNEFVLKVKGKVIARDSEMINQKISTGEIEVVASEIEILNTSKPIPFQLDSTDTSEEVRLKYRYLDLRRDEMQENLRDRYKVTKYIRDFMDKNDFIDIETPFLTKATPEGARDYLVPSRTHEGSFFALPQSPQLFKQLLMMSGFERYYQIVKCFRDEDLRADRQPEFTQLDVETSFMNESEITSLMEEMIRGLFQEVLNVSLPKKFSSISYHEAMKLYGVDRPDLRIPMQMVDMNETMKDVEFKVFSGPANSDKGRVVALKVPGGASISRKQIDDYTKYVSIYGAKGLAYIKINEDGPSSPIIKFLGEEITQKVIKETKASTGDIIFFGADKAKIVNESLGNLMKKLALDLDLFDPDWKPVWVFDFPMFDVEDDGSL
;
A
#
# COMPACT_ATOMS: atom_id res chain seq x y z
N LEU A 1 29.40 -29.06 30.46
CA LEU A 1 28.59 -27.82 30.35
C LEU A 1 27.98 -27.65 28.96
N ALA A 2 28.74 -27.84 27.86
CA ALA A 2 28.18 -27.75 26.50
C ALA A 2 26.97 -28.67 26.27
N GLU A 3 27.03 -29.92 26.73
CA GLU A 3 25.93 -30.91 26.58
C GLU A 3 24.62 -30.53 27.31
N SER A 4 24.68 -29.64 28.31
CA SER A 4 23.49 -29.17 29.03
C SER A 4 22.82 -27.96 28.38
N VAL A 5 23.45 -27.34 27.38
CA VAL A 5 22.89 -26.19 26.65
C VAL A 5 21.66 -26.64 25.85
N ARG A 6 20.65 -25.78 25.80
CA ARG A 6 19.44 -25.94 24.97
C ARG A 6 19.22 -24.66 24.15
N ASN A 7 18.31 -24.74 23.18
CA ASN A 7 17.96 -23.60 22.33
C ASN A 7 17.61 -22.36 23.17
N GLU A 8 17.98 -21.19 22.67
CA GLU A 8 17.70 -19.87 23.28
C GLU A 8 18.36 -19.60 24.64
N PHE A 9 19.30 -20.43 25.10
CA PHE A 9 20.12 -20.08 26.25
C PHE A 9 20.97 -18.85 25.93
N VAL A 10 21.10 -17.94 26.90
CA VAL A 10 22.01 -16.80 26.78
C VAL A 10 23.36 -17.25 27.29
N LEU A 11 24.32 -17.35 26.38
CA LEU A 11 25.66 -17.85 26.65
C LEU A 11 26.69 -16.76 26.46
N LYS A 12 27.77 -16.86 27.22
CA LYS A 12 29.03 -16.16 26.95
C LYS A 12 30.08 -17.22 26.68
N VAL A 13 30.70 -17.13 25.51
CA VAL A 13 31.71 -18.09 25.05
C VAL A 13 33.01 -17.35 24.82
N LYS A 14 34.11 -17.87 25.37
CA LYS A 14 35.47 -17.41 25.11
C LYS A 14 36.23 -18.55 24.45
N GLY A 15 37.00 -18.22 23.42
CA GLY A 15 37.71 -19.22 22.63
C GLY A 15 38.66 -18.60 21.62
N LYS A 16 39.33 -19.47 20.86
CA LYS A 16 40.22 -19.08 19.76
C LYS A 16 39.49 -19.20 18.44
N VAL A 17 39.53 -18.15 17.62
CA VAL A 17 39.04 -18.19 16.24
C VAL A 17 40.03 -18.97 15.38
N ILE A 18 39.54 -19.93 14.61
CA ILE A 18 40.33 -20.70 13.64
C ILE A 18 39.58 -20.74 12.30
N ALA A 19 40.33 -20.95 11.21
CA ALA A 19 39.73 -21.29 9.93
C ALA A 19 39.14 -22.70 10.02
N ARG A 20 38.00 -22.92 9.36
CA ARG A 20 37.44 -24.26 9.19
C ARG A 20 38.26 -25.02 8.15
N ASP A 21 38.23 -26.34 8.25
CA ASP A 21 38.72 -27.19 7.15
C ASP A 21 37.91 -26.92 5.88
N SER A 22 38.56 -27.06 4.73
CA SER A 22 37.97 -26.73 3.42
C SER A 22 36.65 -27.44 3.14
N GLU A 23 36.46 -28.64 3.68
CA GLU A 23 35.23 -29.44 3.55
C GLU A 23 34.08 -28.96 4.46
N MET A 24 34.38 -28.16 5.49
CA MET A 24 33.44 -27.70 6.52
C MET A 24 33.03 -26.22 6.36
N ILE A 25 33.49 -25.57 5.29
CA ILE A 25 33.14 -24.18 4.96
C ILE A 25 31.66 -24.11 4.59
N ASN A 26 30.91 -23.23 5.25
CA ASN A 26 29.50 -22.98 4.96
C ASN A 26 29.29 -21.62 4.30
N GLN A 27 29.21 -21.59 2.97
CA GLN A 27 29.01 -20.36 2.20
C GLN A 27 27.65 -19.66 2.43
N LYS A 28 26.70 -20.30 3.14
CA LYS A 28 25.38 -19.73 3.41
C LYS A 28 25.34 -18.74 4.59
N ILE A 29 26.40 -18.68 5.40
CA ILE A 29 26.49 -17.77 6.55
C ILE A 29 27.75 -16.90 6.43
N SER A 30 27.66 -15.65 6.89
CA SER A 30 28.75 -14.67 6.76
C SER A 30 30.04 -15.06 7.48
N THR A 31 29.95 -15.90 8.52
CA THR A 31 31.08 -16.41 9.31
C THR A 31 31.47 -17.84 8.95
N GLY A 32 31.02 -18.35 7.80
CA GLY A 32 31.09 -19.77 7.47
C GLY A 32 32.46 -20.34 7.16
N GLU A 33 33.46 -19.49 6.96
CA GLU A 33 34.86 -19.89 6.72
C GLU A 33 35.65 -20.08 8.03
N ILE A 34 35.09 -19.63 9.16
CA ILE A 34 35.75 -19.65 10.47
C ILE A 34 34.88 -20.33 11.53
N GLU A 35 35.49 -20.73 12.62
CA GLU A 35 34.81 -21.20 13.82
C GLU A 35 35.56 -20.80 15.09
N VAL A 36 34.93 -20.99 16.25
CA VAL A 36 35.51 -20.66 17.56
C VAL A 36 35.69 -21.95 18.35
N VAL A 37 36.95 -22.32 18.60
CA VAL A 37 37.29 -23.39 19.55
C VAL A 37 37.11 -22.83 20.96
N ALA A 38 35.99 -23.19 21.60
CA ALA A 38 35.63 -22.71 22.93
C ALA A 38 36.61 -23.23 23.99
N SER A 39 37.23 -22.31 24.73
CA SER A 39 38.04 -22.62 25.92
C SER A 39 37.27 -22.43 27.23
N GLU A 40 36.25 -21.57 27.23
CA GLU A 40 35.37 -21.32 28.36
C GLU A 40 33.94 -21.03 27.88
N ILE A 41 32.97 -21.61 28.57
CA ILE A 41 31.53 -21.39 28.34
C ILE A 41 30.91 -21.03 29.67
N GLU A 42 30.15 -19.94 29.69
CA GLU A 42 29.37 -19.46 30.84
C GLU A 42 27.90 -19.37 30.43
N ILE A 43 27.00 -20.01 31.19
CA ILE A 43 25.55 -19.86 31.00
C ILE A 43 25.12 -18.62 31.77
N LEU A 44 24.87 -17.52 31.06
CA LEU A 44 24.40 -16.27 31.67
C LEU A 44 22.93 -16.38 32.07
N ASN A 45 22.12 -17.04 31.24
CA ASN A 45 20.73 -17.31 31.56
C ASN A 45 20.21 -18.55 30.82
N THR A 46 19.42 -19.36 31.51
CA THR A 46 18.74 -20.53 30.92
C THR A 46 17.40 -20.14 30.30
N SER A 47 16.97 -20.84 29.26
CA SER A 47 15.65 -20.66 28.65
C SER A 47 14.76 -21.89 28.87
N LYS A 48 13.45 -21.68 28.96
CA LYS A 48 12.45 -22.76 28.85
C LYS A 48 12.28 -23.14 27.36
N PRO A 49 11.74 -24.32 27.03
CA PRO A 49 11.33 -24.61 25.66
C PRO A 49 10.43 -23.50 25.10
N ILE A 50 10.77 -23.01 23.92
CA ILE A 50 10.05 -21.91 23.26
C ILE A 50 8.83 -22.42 22.47
N PRO A 51 7.78 -21.60 22.31
CA PRO A 51 6.52 -22.02 21.69
C PRO A 51 6.60 -22.24 20.17
N PHE A 52 7.66 -21.77 19.51
CA PHE A 52 7.94 -21.98 18.09
C PHE A 52 9.44 -21.85 17.82
N GLN A 53 9.95 -22.50 16.77
CA GLN A 53 11.34 -22.33 16.35
C GLN A 53 11.50 -20.98 15.62
N LEU A 54 12.60 -20.26 15.87
CA LEU A 54 12.83 -18.95 15.26
C LEU A 54 12.91 -19.02 13.72
N ASP A 55 13.40 -20.14 13.18
CA ASP A 55 13.55 -20.36 11.74
C ASP A 55 12.26 -20.89 11.08
N SER A 56 11.18 -21.11 11.85
CA SER A 56 9.92 -21.65 11.33
C SER A 56 9.11 -20.60 10.58
N THR A 57 8.86 -20.84 9.29
CA THR A 57 7.98 -20.03 8.44
C THR A 57 6.49 -20.24 8.73
N ASP A 58 6.14 -21.38 9.33
CA ASP A 58 4.75 -21.85 9.41
C ASP A 58 4.06 -21.46 10.72
N THR A 59 4.72 -20.63 11.54
CA THR A 59 4.18 -20.16 12.81
C THR A 59 3.05 -19.16 12.57
N SER A 60 1.87 -19.41 13.14
CA SER A 60 0.73 -18.52 12.99
C SER A 60 1.03 -17.12 13.56
N GLU A 61 0.45 -16.09 12.93
CA GLU A 61 0.60 -14.70 13.36
C GLU A 61 0.15 -14.49 14.81
N GLU A 62 -0.94 -15.14 15.24
CA GLU A 62 -1.45 -15.07 16.61
C GLU A 62 -0.37 -15.49 17.64
N VAL A 63 0.33 -16.60 17.38
CA VAL A 63 1.40 -17.10 18.27
C VAL A 63 2.58 -16.14 18.24
N ARG A 64 2.94 -15.63 17.06
CA ARG A 64 4.03 -14.65 16.90
C ARG A 64 3.76 -13.36 17.65
N LEU A 65 2.53 -12.84 17.59
CA LEU A 65 2.13 -11.62 18.30
C LEU A 65 2.05 -11.85 19.82
N LYS A 66 1.53 -13.00 20.27
CA LYS A 66 1.48 -13.36 21.70
C LYS A 66 2.87 -13.43 22.32
N TYR A 67 3.85 -13.91 21.56
CA TYR A 67 5.25 -14.04 21.98
C TYR A 67 6.17 -13.12 21.19
N ARG A 68 5.72 -11.87 20.94
CA ARG A 68 6.43 -10.93 20.06
C ARG A 68 7.88 -10.70 20.45
N TYR A 69 8.22 -10.76 21.74
CA TYR A 69 9.61 -10.64 22.22
C TYR A 69 10.53 -11.78 21.75
N LEU A 70 9.99 -12.96 21.41
CA LEU A 70 10.73 -14.04 20.74
C LEU A 70 10.72 -13.86 19.23
N ASP A 71 9.58 -13.50 18.64
CA ASP A 71 9.46 -13.28 17.18
C ASP A 71 10.39 -12.16 16.71
N LEU A 72 10.59 -11.12 17.52
CA LEU A 72 11.54 -10.04 17.26
C LEU A 72 13.01 -10.48 17.24
N ARG A 73 13.35 -11.70 17.68
CA ARG A 73 14.72 -12.24 17.57
C ARG A 73 15.04 -12.76 16.16
N ARG A 74 14.02 -13.03 15.35
CA ARG A 74 14.19 -13.54 13.98
C ARG A 74 14.89 -12.50 13.12
N ASP A 75 15.76 -12.95 12.21
CA ASP A 75 16.56 -12.08 11.36
C ASP A 75 15.69 -11.11 10.55
N GLU A 76 14.64 -11.61 9.91
CA GLU A 76 13.65 -10.78 9.18
C GLU A 76 13.09 -9.64 10.05
N MET A 77 12.82 -9.91 11.33
CA MET A 77 12.24 -8.89 12.22
C MET A 77 13.29 -7.91 12.76
N GLN A 78 14.52 -8.38 12.98
CA GLN A 78 15.66 -7.53 13.29
C GLN A 78 15.97 -6.58 12.13
N GLU A 79 16.02 -7.10 10.90
CA GLU A 79 16.26 -6.33 9.67
C GLU A 79 15.18 -5.26 9.49
N ASN A 80 13.90 -5.64 9.53
CA ASN A 80 12.78 -4.70 9.41
C ASN A 80 12.85 -3.53 10.42
N LEU A 81 13.19 -3.80 11.70
CA LEU A 81 13.33 -2.74 12.70
C LEU A 81 14.59 -1.87 12.49
N ARG A 82 15.70 -2.47 12.04
CA ARG A 82 16.93 -1.73 11.71
C ARG A 82 16.73 -0.85 10.48
N ASP A 83 16.02 -1.33 9.47
CA ASP A 83 15.70 -0.55 8.28
C ASP A 83 14.73 0.57 8.62
N ARG A 84 13.71 0.33 9.45
CA ARG A 84 12.88 1.41 10.01
C ARG A 84 13.73 2.47 10.73
N TYR A 85 14.72 2.06 11.53
CA TYR A 85 15.64 3.00 12.17
C TYR A 85 16.44 3.80 11.13
N LYS A 86 17.07 3.14 10.14
CA LYS A 86 17.81 3.82 9.06
C LYS A 86 16.93 4.83 8.33
N VAL A 87 15.69 4.47 8.02
CA VAL A 87 14.70 5.36 7.39
C VAL A 87 14.47 6.59 8.25
N THR A 88 14.14 6.41 9.54
CA THR A 88 13.89 7.56 10.43
C THR A 88 15.12 8.43 10.66
N LYS A 89 16.32 7.83 10.73
CA LYS A 89 17.58 8.55 10.84
C LYS A 89 17.83 9.39 9.59
N TYR A 90 17.69 8.79 8.41
CA TYR A 90 17.86 9.51 7.14
C TYR A 90 16.91 10.70 7.04
N ILE A 91 15.63 10.50 7.37
CA ILE A 91 14.63 11.58 7.36
C ILE A 91 15.06 12.72 8.29
N ARG A 92 15.47 12.43 9.52
CA ARG A 92 15.94 13.46 10.47
C ARG A 92 17.16 14.22 9.94
N ASP A 93 18.15 13.49 9.41
CA ASP A 93 19.35 14.08 8.81
C ASP A 93 19.00 14.94 7.58
N PHE A 94 18.01 14.54 6.78
CA PHE A 94 17.53 15.30 5.63
C PHE A 94 16.80 16.58 6.06
N MET A 95 15.92 16.49 7.06
CA MET A 95 15.15 17.63 7.56
C MET A 95 16.07 18.68 8.20
N ASP A 96 17.04 18.25 9.02
CA ASP A 96 18.06 19.13 9.62
C ASP A 96 18.87 19.90 8.55
N LYS A 97 19.32 19.21 7.50
CA LYS A 97 20.04 19.83 6.37
C LYS A 97 19.20 20.83 5.58
N ASN A 98 17.88 20.79 5.69
CA ASN A 98 16.94 21.67 5.00
C ASN A 98 16.29 22.68 5.96
N ASP A 99 16.94 22.97 7.09
CA ASP A 99 16.52 23.99 8.07
C ASP A 99 15.15 23.73 8.72
N PHE A 100 14.69 22.47 8.75
CA PHE A 100 13.49 22.10 9.48
C PHE A 100 13.80 21.88 10.96
N ILE A 101 12.90 22.34 11.83
CA ILE A 101 13.02 22.16 13.28
C ILE A 101 12.07 21.06 13.74
N ASP A 102 12.58 20.10 14.52
CA ASP A 102 11.79 19.05 15.17
C ASP A 102 11.08 19.63 16.40
N ILE A 103 9.76 19.85 16.33
CA ILE A 103 8.98 20.44 17.42
C ILE A 103 7.90 19.46 17.89
N GLU A 104 8.00 19.03 19.15
CA GLU A 104 7.01 18.14 19.74
C GLU A 104 5.65 18.84 19.94
N THR A 105 4.57 18.14 19.63
CA THR A 105 3.19 18.62 19.83
C THR A 105 2.45 17.75 20.85
N PRO A 106 1.53 18.32 21.66
CA PRO A 106 0.89 17.57 22.74
C PRO A 106 -0.08 16.49 22.23
N PHE A 107 -0.15 15.37 22.95
CA PHE A 107 -1.11 14.28 22.66
C PHE A 107 -2.48 14.43 23.32
N LEU A 108 -2.60 15.20 24.39
CA LEU A 108 -3.88 15.42 25.06
C LEU A 108 -4.52 16.68 24.49
N THR A 109 -5.29 16.52 23.43
CA THR A 109 -5.89 17.61 22.66
C THR A 109 -7.38 17.74 22.94
N LYS A 110 -8.03 18.72 22.30
CA LYS A 110 -9.48 18.85 22.29
C LYS A 110 -10.05 18.02 21.13
N ALA A 111 -11.15 17.33 21.36
CA ALA A 111 -11.87 16.61 20.31
C ALA A 111 -12.35 17.54 19.21
N THR A 112 -12.20 17.13 17.95
CA THR A 112 -12.72 17.82 16.77
C THR A 112 -13.73 16.90 16.07
N PRO A 113 -14.93 17.37 15.74
CA PRO A 113 -15.99 16.51 15.20
C PRO A 113 -15.75 16.04 13.75
N GLU A 114 -14.76 16.59 13.07
CA GLU A 114 -14.43 16.28 11.68
C GLU A 114 -13.29 15.26 11.58
N GLY A 115 -13.31 14.42 10.54
CA GLY A 115 -12.29 13.41 10.28
C GLY A 115 -12.66 12.01 10.81
N ALA A 116 -11.67 11.29 11.32
CA ALA A 116 -11.88 9.97 11.93
C ALA A 116 -12.50 10.12 13.33
N ARG A 117 -12.83 8.99 13.96
CA ARG A 117 -13.23 8.98 15.37
C ARG A 117 -12.01 9.12 16.27
N ASP A 118 -12.11 9.96 17.31
CA ASP A 118 -11.06 10.19 18.29
C ASP A 118 -11.07 9.13 19.41
N TYR A 119 -9.87 8.73 19.87
CA TYR A 119 -9.72 8.08 21.17
C TYR A 119 -9.87 9.11 22.28
N LEU A 120 -10.74 8.82 23.27
CA LEU A 120 -11.00 9.73 24.39
C LEU A 120 -10.25 9.31 25.66
N VAL A 121 -9.67 10.29 26.34
CA VAL A 121 -9.00 10.12 27.64
C VAL A 121 -9.76 10.93 28.70
N PRO A 122 -10.43 10.29 29.67
CA PRO A 122 -11.22 11.00 30.68
C PRO A 122 -10.34 11.86 31.58
N SER A 123 -10.78 13.10 31.84
CA SER A 123 -10.07 14.01 32.73
C SER A 123 -10.42 13.74 34.18
N ARG A 124 -9.42 13.42 35.01
CA ARG A 124 -9.61 13.28 36.47
C ARG A 124 -9.97 14.62 37.13
N THR A 125 -9.49 15.74 36.59
CA THR A 125 -9.62 17.08 37.22
C THR A 125 -10.85 17.85 36.76
N HIS A 126 -11.38 17.54 35.58
CA HIS A 126 -12.55 18.19 35.01
C HIS A 126 -13.62 17.13 34.77
N GLU A 127 -14.49 16.93 35.76
CA GLU A 127 -15.56 15.93 35.70
C GLU A 127 -16.44 16.15 34.46
N GLY A 128 -16.79 15.06 33.77
CA GLY A 128 -17.55 15.09 32.52
C GLY A 128 -16.77 15.57 31.29
N SER A 129 -15.49 15.92 31.42
CA SER A 129 -14.64 16.37 30.32
C SER A 129 -13.63 15.30 29.88
N PHE A 130 -13.28 15.32 28.59
CA PHE A 130 -12.37 14.36 27.97
C PHE A 130 -11.31 15.10 27.16
N PHE A 131 -10.10 14.55 27.13
CA PHE A 131 -9.13 14.84 26.08
C PHE A 131 -9.36 13.89 24.89
N ALA A 132 -8.88 14.29 23.72
CA ALA A 132 -8.79 13.45 22.55
C ALA A 132 -7.32 13.19 22.21
N LEU A 133 -7.00 12.00 21.72
CA LEU A 133 -5.69 11.72 21.12
C LEU A 133 -5.69 12.19 19.65
N PRO A 134 -4.63 12.84 19.16
CA PRO A 134 -4.63 13.47 17.86
C PRO A 134 -4.57 12.45 16.71
N GLN A 135 -5.41 12.67 15.71
CA GLN A 135 -5.35 11.95 14.43
C GLN A 135 -4.16 12.38 13.57
N SER A 136 -3.69 13.61 13.79
CA SER A 136 -2.48 14.25 13.26
C SER A 136 -2.22 15.55 14.05
N PRO A 137 -1.03 16.14 13.99
CA PRO A 137 -0.74 17.45 14.59
C PRO A 137 -1.22 18.64 13.74
N GLN A 138 -2.20 18.46 12.84
CA GLN A 138 -2.62 19.45 11.82
C GLN A 138 -2.86 20.87 12.36
N LEU A 139 -3.60 21.03 13.46
CA LEU A 139 -3.83 22.36 14.04
C LEU A 139 -2.57 22.95 14.67
N PHE A 140 -1.73 22.10 15.27
CA PHE A 140 -0.49 22.56 15.91
C PHE A 140 0.55 23.01 14.90
N LYS A 141 0.75 22.28 13.80
CA LYS A 141 1.71 22.68 12.77
C LYS A 141 1.33 24.01 12.12
N GLN A 142 0.03 24.26 11.92
CA GLN A 142 -0.47 25.57 11.47
C GLN A 142 -0.22 26.68 12.51
N LEU A 143 -0.42 26.41 13.80
CA LEU A 143 -0.07 27.34 14.88
C LEU A 143 1.44 27.62 14.94
N LEU A 144 2.28 26.63 14.65
CA LEU A 144 3.73 26.81 14.57
C LEU A 144 4.12 27.73 13.41
N MET A 145 3.49 27.57 12.24
CA MET A 145 3.69 28.50 11.11
C MET A 145 3.29 29.93 11.50
N MET A 146 2.13 30.09 12.14
CA MET A 146 1.67 31.38 12.67
C MET A 146 2.60 31.96 13.75
N SER A 147 3.32 31.11 14.47
CA SER A 147 4.26 31.50 15.53
C SER A 147 5.61 31.97 14.98
N GLY A 148 5.81 31.93 13.66
CA GLY A 148 7.02 32.40 12.99
C GLY A 148 8.05 31.30 12.72
N PHE A 149 7.73 30.02 12.96
CA PHE A 149 8.57 28.93 12.48
C PHE A 149 8.31 28.72 10.99
N GLU A 150 9.33 28.90 10.15
CA GLU A 150 9.16 28.78 8.70
C GLU A 150 9.15 27.33 8.21
N ARG A 151 9.83 26.42 8.91
CA ARG A 151 9.97 25.01 8.52
C ARG A 151 9.90 24.12 9.76
N TYR A 152 8.87 23.29 9.78
CA TYR A 152 8.55 22.40 10.88
C TYR A 152 8.48 20.97 10.38
N TYR A 153 9.05 20.05 11.16
CA TYR A 153 8.77 18.63 10.99
C TYR A 153 8.60 17.93 12.34
N GLN A 154 7.98 16.77 12.35
CA GLN A 154 7.95 15.87 13.50
C GLN A 154 7.72 14.43 13.05
N ILE A 155 8.46 13.49 13.65
CA ILE A 155 8.12 12.06 13.57
C ILE A 155 7.24 11.72 14.76
N VAL A 156 5.92 11.71 14.56
CA VAL A 156 4.92 11.75 15.63
C VAL A 156 4.00 10.53 15.63
N LYS A 157 3.47 10.17 16.80
CA LYS A 157 2.42 9.16 16.95
C LYS A 157 1.04 9.77 16.69
N CYS A 158 0.23 9.03 15.95
CA CYS A 158 -1.14 9.43 15.60
C CYS A 158 -2.11 8.30 15.93
N PHE A 159 -3.34 8.68 16.26
CA PHE A 159 -4.35 7.78 16.80
C PHE A 159 -5.66 7.91 16.02
N ARG A 160 -6.26 6.79 15.60
CA ARG A 160 -7.57 6.76 14.94
C ARG A 160 -8.40 5.61 15.48
N ASP A 161 -9.61 5.90 15.96
CA ASP A 161 -10.56 4.89 16.43
C ASP A 161 -11.40 4.36 15.25
N GLU A 162 -10.72 3.70 14.31
CA GLU A 162 -11.31 3.06 13.13
C GLU A 162 -11.03 1.55 13.11
N ASP A 163 -11.85 0.82 12.33
CA ASP A 163 -11.63 -0.60 12.08
C ASP A 163 -10.27 -0.85 11.39
N LEU A 164 -9.59 -1.88 11.88
CA LEU A 164 -8.28 -2.33 11.41
C LEU A 164 -8.34 -2.86 9.97
N ARG A 165 -7.23 -2.67 9.24
CA ARG A 165 -6.96 -3.32 7.94
C ARG A 165 -5.51 -3.78 7.91
N ALA A 166 -5.13 -4.56 6.89
CA ALA A 166 -3.76 -5.04 6.73
C ALA A 166 -2.71 -3.90 6.74
N ASP A 167 -3.11 -2.71 6.29
CA ASP A 167 -2.30 -1.49 6.21
C ASP A 167 -2.70 -0.40 7.22
N ARG A 168 -3.63 -0.69 8.15
CA ARG A 168 -4.16 0.31 9.10
C ARG A 168 -4.11 -0.20 10.54
N GLN A 169 -3.48 0.58 11.41
CA GLN A 169 -3.39 0.35 12.85
C GLN A 169 -3.96 1.55 13.62
N PRO A 170 -4.57 1.36 14.80
CA PRO A 170 -5.17 2.45 15.57
C PRO A 170 -4.12 3.43 16.08
N GLU A 171 -2.90 2.96 16.30
CA GLU A 171 -1.72 3.78 16.61
C GLU A 171 -0.70 3.59 15.49
N PHE A 172 -0.30 4.68 14.86
CA PHE A 172 0.69 4.68 13.79
C PHE A 172 1.63 5.87 13.91
N THR A 173 2.72 5.86 13.15
CA THR A 173 3.73 6.93 13.15
C THR A 173 3.69 7.67 11.83
N GLN A 174 3.62 9.00 11.88
CA GLN A 174 3.69 9.87 10.72
C GLN A 174 5.00 10.65 10.72
N LEU A 175 5.50 10.94 9.53
CA LEU A 175 6.35 12.11 9.30
C LEU A 175 5.39 13.26 8.97
N ASP A 176 5.23 14.18 9.90
CA ASP A 176 4.49 15.41 9.67
C ASP A 176 5.44 16.54 9.32
N VAL A 177 5.06 17.36 8.33
CA VAL A 177 5.87 18.42 7.75
C VAL A 177 4.96 19.60 7.47
N GLU A 178 5.44 20.81 7.77
CA GLU A 178 4.77 22.06 7.42
C GLU A 178 5.81 23.13 7.08
N THR A 179 5.48 23.99 6.11
CA THR A 179 6.36 25.07 5.64
C THR A 179 5.57 26.36 5.42
N SER A 180 6.18 27.51 5.71
CA SER A 180 5.67 28.82 5.35
C SER A 180 6.29 29.32 4.03
N PHE A 181 5.54 30.11 3.28
CA PHE A 181 6.01 30.81 2.06
C PHE A 181 6.52 29.90 0.92
N MET A 182 6.15 28.62 0.92
CA MET A 182 6.42 27.69 -0.18
C MET A 182 5.14 27.35 -0.93
N ASN A 183 5.25 27.19 -2.25
CA ASN A 183 4.17 26.69 -3.10
C ASN A 183 4.23 25.15 -3.26
N GLU A 184 3.19 24.57 -3.87
CA GLU A 184 3.07 23.13 -4.09
C GLU A 184 4.28 22.52 -4.82
N SER A 185 4.81 23.21 -5.85
CA SER A 185 5.94 22.69 -6.64
C SER A 185 7.25 22.66 -5.85
N GLU A 186 7.44 23.60 -4.93
CA GLU A 186 8.61 23.66 -4.05
C GLU A 186 8.54 22.55 -2.99
N ILE A 187 7.36 22.35 -2.38
CA ILE A 187 7.13 21.30 -1.38
C ILE A 187 7.31 19.92 -2.02
N THR A 188 6.67 19.67 -3.16
CA THR A 188 6.77 18.37 -3.84
C THR A 188 8.19 18.09 -4.29
N SER A 189 8.91 19.06 -4.84
CA SER A 189 10.32 18.89 -5.23
C SER A 189 11.22 18.51 -4.06
N LEU A 190 11.03 19.15 -2.90
CA LEU A 190 11.75 18.85 -1.67
C LEU A 190 11.45 17.43 -1.17
N MET A 191 10.16 17.05 -1.15
CA MET A 191 9.74 15.71 -0.73
C MET A 191 10.23 14.63 -1.70
N GLU A 192 10.24 14.87 -3.01
CA GLU A 192 10.82 13.94 -3.97
C GLU A 192 12.33 13.76 -3.73
N GLU A 193 13.06 14.83 -3.43
CA GLU A 193 14.49 14.75 -3.11
C GLU A 193 14.74 13.88 -1.88
N MET A 194 13.95 14.09 -0.83
CA MET A 194 13.99 13.26 0.37
C MET A 194 13.76 11.78 0.04
N ILE A 195 12.69 11.47 -0.72
CA ILE A 195 12.34 10.08 -1.04
C ILE A 195 13.39 9.43 -1.95
N ARG A 196 13.92 10.14 -2.96
CA ARG A 196 15.00 9.64 -3.82
C ARG A 196 16.24 9.29 -3.01
N GLY A 197 16.69 10.21 -2.16
CA GLY A 197 17.88 9.98 -1.36
C GLY A 197 17.67 8.90 -0.29
N LEU A 198 16.45 8.79 0.27
CA LEU A 198 16.09 7.72 1.19
C LEU A 198 16.18 6.34 0.52
N PHE A 199 15.60 6.18 -0.67
CA PHE A 199 15.67 4.93 -1.43
C PHE A 199 17.11 4.57 -1.82
N GLN A 200 17.91 5.56 -2.19
CA GLN A 200 19.31 5.34 -2.52
C GLN A 200 20.14 4.92 -1.28
N GLU A 201 19.94 5.57 -0.13
CA GLU A 201 20.69 5.28 1.10
C GLU A 201 20.31 3.93 1.72
N VAL A 202 19.01 3.64 1.80
CA VAL A 202 18.51 2.47 2.55
C VAL A 202 18.43 1.23 1.67
N LEU A 203 18.02 1.38 0.41
CA LEU A 203 17.73 0.25 -0.50
C LEU A 203 18.73 0.16 -1.66
N ASN A 204 19.63 1.13 -1.83
CA ASN A 204 20.50 1.25 -3.01
C ASN A 204 19.70 1.24 -4.34
N VAL A 205 18.52 1.87 -4.32
CA VAL A 205 17.63 2.01 -5.48
C VAL A 205 17.65 3.44 -5.97
N SER A 206 18.01 3.64 -7.24
CA SER A 206 17.93 4.94 -7.89
C SER A 206 16.53 5.16 -8.47
N LEU A 207 15.75 6.02 -7.82
CA LEU A 207 14.45 6.46 -8.32
C LEU A 207 14.58 7.52 -9.44
N PRO A 208 13.55 7.69 -10.30
CA PRO A 208 13.56 8.73 -11.35
C PRO A 208 13.79 10.14 -10.79
N LYS A 209 14.49 10.99 -11.54
CA LYS A 209 14.81 12.38 -11.13
C LYS A 209 13.57 13.24 -10.87
N LYS A 210 12.46 12.96 -11.55
CA LYS A 210 11.15 13.59 -11.34
C LYS A 210 10.12 12.49 -11.27
N PHE A 211 9.23 12.52 -10.28
CA PHE A 211 8.17 11.51 -10.21
C PHE A 211 7.09 11.82 -11.23
N SER A 212 6.41 10.76 -11.69
CA SER A 212 5.25 10.93 -12.54
C SER A 212 4.14 11.65 -11.77
N SER A 213 3.32 12.42 -12.48
CA SER A 213 2.17 13.12 -11.89
C SER A 213 0.92 12.77 -12.67
N ILE A 214 -0.21 12.68 -11.98
CA ILE A 214 -1.53 12.45 -12.56
C ILE A 214 -2.58 13.27 -11.80
N SER A 215 -3.58 13.82 -12.48
CA SER A 215 -4.70 14.46 -11.77
C SER A 215 -5.58 13.40 -11.11
N TYR A 216 -6.27 13.76 -10.02
CA TYR A 216 -7.24 12.88 -9.36
C TYR A 216 -8.29 12.38 -10.36
N HIS A 217 -8.79 13.29 -11.21
CA HIS A 217 -9.77 12.94 -12.24
C HIS A 217 -9.21 11.90 -13.22
N GLU A 218 -7.96 12.05 -13.68
CA GLU A 218 -7.32 11.04 -14.53
C GLU A 218 -7.03 9.73 -13.79
N ALA A 219 -6.64 9.78 -12.52
CA ALA A 219 -6.41 8.59 -11.71
C ALA A 219 -7.70 7.77 -11.55
N MET A 220 -8.80 8.42 -11.19
CA MET A 220 -10.12 7.80 -11.12
C MET A 220 -10.62 7.33 -12.49
N LYS A 221 -10.33 8.09 -13.55
CA LYS A 221 -10.70 7.72 -14.93
C LYS A 221 -9.96 6.46 -15.40
N LEU A 222 -8.64 6.42 -15.24
CA LEU A 222 -7.81 5.35 -15.82
C LEU A 222 -7.69 4.13 -14.92
N TYR A 223 -7.75 4.31 -13.59
CA TYR A 223 -7.46 3.26 -12.63
C TYR A 223 -8.56 3.03 -11.60
N GLY A 224 -9.56 3.91 -11.52
CA GLY A 224 -10.67 3.79 -10.57
C GLY A 224 -10.27 4.00 -9.11
N VAL A 225 -9.04 4.47 -8.86
CA VAL A 225 -8.49 4.72 -7.52
C VAL A 225 -7.62 5.97 -7.54
N ASP A 226 -7.57 6.67 -6.41
CA ASP A 226 -6.78 7.88 -6.17
C ASP A 226 -5.31 7.59 -5.80
N ARG A 227 -4.93 6.31 -5.75
CA ARG A 227 -3.57 5.81 -5.48
C ARG A 227 -3.18 4.73 -6.50
N PRO A 228 -3.06 5.09 -7.79
CA PRO A 228 -2.85 4.11 -8.85
C PRO A 228 -1.50 3.41 -8.70
N ASP A 229 -1.50 2.08 -8.87
CA ASP A 229 -0.26 1.31 -8.96
C ASP A 229 0.23 1.31 -10.42
N LEU A 230 1.11 2.27 -10.74
CA LEU A 230 1.63 2.47 -12.10
C LEU A 230 2.52 1.33 -12.60
N ARG A 231 2.81 0.31 -11.76
CA ARG A 231 3.45 -0.92 -12.21
C ARG A 231 2.49 -1.80 -13.00
N ILE A 232 1.18 -1.58 -12.87
CA ILE A 232 0.17 -2.33 -13.62
C ILE A 232 0.02 -1.69 -15.00
N PRO A 233 0.26 -2.41 -16.11
CA PRO A 233 0.25 -1.85 -17.46
C PRO A 233 -1.18 -1.66 -18.03
N MET A 234 -2.20 -2.00 -17.24
CA MET A 234 -3.61 -1.96 -17.65
C MET A 234 -4.25 -0.61 -17.28
N GLN A 235 -5.16 -0.15 -18.13
CA GLN A 235 -5.95 1.07 -17.91
C GLN A 235 -7.40 0.82 -18.33
N MET A 236 -8.32 1.51 -17.68
CA MET A 236 -9.72 1.58 -18.07
C MET A 236 -9.90 2.50 -19.28
N VAL A 237 -10.82 2.12 -20.16
CA VAL A 237 -11.21 2.94 -21.31
C VAL A 237 -12.71 3.21 -21.20
N ASP A 238 -13.10 4.49 -21.18
CA ASP A 238 -14.51 4.88 -21.12
C ASP A 238 -15.25 4.46 -22.39
N MET A 239 -16.43 3.86 -22.20
CA MET A 239 -17.28 3.29 -23.25
C MET A 239 -18.67 3.92 -23.27
N ASN A 240 -18.95 4.96 -22.46
CA ASN A 240 -20.27 5.59 -22.36
C ASN A 240 -20.85 5.91 -23.75
N GLU A 241 -20.14 6.70 -24.57
CA GLU A 241 -20.61 7.07 -25.93
C GLU A 241 -20.85 5.85 -26.84
N THR A 242 -19.97 4.84 -26.76
CA THR A 242 -20.08 3.60 -27.55
C THR A 242 -21.28 2.75 -27.13
N MET A 243 -21.76 2.91 -25.89
CA MET A 243 -22.80 2.08 -25.28
C MET A 243 -24.15 2.80 -25.09
N LYS A 244 -24.32 4.04 -25.58
CA LYS A 244 -25.58 4.77 -25.42
C LYS A 244 -26.76 4.09 -26.11
N ASP A 245 -26.55 3.64 -27.35
CA ASP A 245 -27.62 3.17 -28.24
C ASP A 245 -27.75 1.64 -28.29
N VAL A 246 -26.96 0.90 -27.49
CA VAL A 246 -27.08 -0.56 -27.47
C VAL A 246 -28.38 -1.00 -26.79
N GLU A 247 -29.04 -2.01 -27.34
CA GLU A 247 -30.29 -2.56 -26.78
C GLU A 247 -30.09 -3.15 -25.38
N PHE A 248 -28.86 -3.54 -25.06
CA PHE A 248 -28.49 -4.12 -23.78
C PHE A 248 -28.56 -3.09 -22.64
N LYS A 249 -29.69 -3.06 -21.93
CA LYS A 249 -29.98 -2.09 -20.84
C LYS A 249 -28.97 -2.05 -19.70
N VAL A 250 -28.24 -3.15 -19.47
CA VAL A 250 -27.15 -3.18 -18.47
C VAL A 250 -26.04 -2.19 -18.85
N PHE A 251 -25.81 -1.95 -20.14
CA PHE A 251 -24.84 -0.99 -20.64
C PHE A 251 -25.48 0.36 -20.97
N SER A 252 -26.58 0.38 -21.73
CA SER A 252 -27.21 1.64 -22.12
C SER A 252 -27.85 2.40 -20.96
N GLY A 253 -28.27 1.73 -19.88
CA GLY A 253 -28.76 2.41 -18.67
C GLY A 253 -27.70 3.31 -18.03
N PRO A 254 -26.57 2.75 -17.57
CA PRO A 254 -25.46 3.55 -17.03
C PRO A 254 -24.84 4.51 -18.04
N ALA A 255 -24.73 4.14 -19.33
CA ALA A 255 -24.16 5.01 -20.36
C ALA A 255 -24.95 6.31 -20.59
N ASN A 256 -26.27 6.28 -20.36
CA ASN A 256 -27.17 7.43 -20.50
C ASN A 256 -27.49 8.12 -19.16
N SER A 257 -26.85 7.73 -18.06
CA SER A 257 -27.07 8.34 -16.74
C SER A 257 -25.96 9.31 -16.40
N ASP A 258 -26.29 10.50 -15.89
CA ASP A 258 -25.31 11.51 -15.47
C ASP A 258 -24.35 11.02 -14.36
N LYS A 259 -24.81 10.06 -13.54
CA LYS A 259 -24.01 9.44 -12.47
C LYS A 259 -23.49 8.05 -12.85
N GLY A 260 -23.79 7.60 -14.07
CA GLY A 260 -23.45 6.28 -14.59
C GLY A 260 -22.13 6.28 -15.34
N ARG A 261 -21.49 5.11 -15.36
CA ARG A 261 -20.22 4.89 -16.07
C ARG A 261 -20.24 3.52 -16.72
N VAL A 262 -19.74 3.45 -17.94
CA VAL A 262 -19.42 2.19 -18.63
C VAL A 262 -17.98 2.24 -19.05
N VAL A 263 -17.17 1.27 -18.61
CA VAL A 263 -15.76 1.18 -19.01
C VAL A 263 -15.41 -0.23 -19.45
N ALA A 264 -14.42 -0.30 -20.32
CA ALA A 264 -13.76 -1.54 -20.71
C ALA A 264 -12.36 -1.60 -20.09
N LEU A 265 -11.95 -2.78 -19.63
CA LEU A 265 -10.64 -3.09 -19.12
C LEU A 265 -10.03 -4.21 -19.97
N LYS A 266 -9.03 -3.86 -20.78
CA LYS A 266 -8.26 -4.85 -21.54
C LYS A 266 -7.24 -5.53 -20.62
N VAL A 267 -7.19 -6.85 -20.66
CA VAL A 267 -6.22 -7.68 -19.95
C VAL A 267 -5.35 -8.41 -20.98
N PRO A 268 -4.08 -8.02 -21.13
CA PRO A 268 -3.15 -8.65 -22.06
C PRO A 268 -3.01 -10.15 -21.79
N GLY A 269 -3.09 -10.99 -22.83
CA GLY A 269 -2.96 -12.45 -22.69
C GLY A 269 -4.08 -13.15 -21.90
N GLY A 270 -5.12 -12.42 -21.51
CA GLY A 270 -6.20 -12.92 -20.67
C GLY A 270 -7.23 -13.80 -21.39
N ALA A 271 -7.10 -14.06 -22.70
CA ALA A 271 -7.94 -15.06 -23.37
C ALA A 271 -7.74 -16.47 -22.78
N SER A 272 -6.58 -16.73 -22.16
CA SER A 272 -6.25 -17.97 -21.43
C SER A 272 -7.07 -18.18 -20.15
N ILE A 273 -7.67 -17.11 -19.59
CA ILE A 273 -8.44 -17.18 -18.34
C ILE A 273 -9.63 -18.13 -18.51
N SER A 274 -9.69 -19.18 -17.70
CA SER A 274 -10.77 -20.17 -17.76
C SER A 274 -12.13 -19.58 -17.36
N ARG A 275 -13.22 -20.26 -17.75
CA ARG A 275 -14.57 -19.83 -17.36
C ARG A 275 -14.74 -19.78 -15.84
N LYS A 276 -14.17 -20.75 -15.12
CA LYS A 276 -14.17 -20.79 -13.66
C LYS A 276 -13.51 -19.55 -13.06
N GLN A 277 -12.34 -19.15 -13.57
CA GLN A 277 -11.66 -17.93 -13.11
C GLN A 277 -12.49 -16.67 -13.40
N ILE A 278 -13.16 -16.59 -14.56
CA ILE A 278 -14.09 -15.48 -14.85
C ILE A 278 -15.24 -15.44 -13.83
N ASP A 279 -15.83 -16.57 -13.50
CA ASP A 279 -16.89 -16.63 -12.50
C ASP A 279 -16.37 -16.24 -11.10
N ASP A 280 -15.14 -16.60 -10.75
CA ASP A 280 -14.47 -16.18 -9.51
C ASP A 280 -14.18 -14.67 -9.49
N TYR A 281 -13.73 -14.07 -10.61
CA TYR A 281 -13.60 -12.62 -10.76
C TYR A 281 -14.96 -11.91 -10.68
N THR A 282 -16.02 -12.51 -11.21
CA THR A 282 -17.39 -11.99 -11.11
C THR A 282 -17.84 -11.92 -9.65
N LYS A 283 -17.56 -12.96 -8.86
CA LYS A 283 -17.83 -12.96 -7.41
C LYS A 283 -16.97 -11.91 -6.69
N TYR A 284 -15.70 -11.80 -7.06
CA TYR A 284 -14.80 -10.82 -6.46
C TYR A 284 -15.31 -9.38 -6.65
N VAL A 285 -15.70 -8.99 -7.88
CA VAL A 285 -16.22 -7.64 -8.12
C VAL A 285 -17.57 -7.38 -7.45
N SER A 286 -18.36 -8.42 -7.19
CA SER A 286 -19.66 -8.27 -6.51
C SER A 286 -19.55 -7.81 -5.06
N ILE A 287 -18.40 -8.03 -4.40
CA ILE A 287 -18.10 -7.52 -3.05
C ILE A 287 -18.09 -5.97 -3.04
N TYR A 288 -17.77 -5.36 -4.19
CA TYR A 288 -17.77 -3.92 -4.41
C TYR A 288 -19.07 -3.41 -5.04
N GLY A 289 -20.15 -4.21 -4.99
CA GLY A 289 -21.48 -3.82 -5.47
C GLY A 289 -21.75 -4.03 -6.96
N ALA A 290 -20.79 -4.53 -7.75
CA ALA A 290 -21.01 -4.83 -9.16
C ALA A 290 -22.02 -5.98 -9.34
N LYS A 291 -23.04 -5.77 -10.18
CA LYS A 291 -24.10 -6.77 -10.44
C LYS A 291 -23.67 -7.93 -11.34
N GLY A 292 -22.54 -7.78 -12.02
CA GLY A 292 -21.98 -8.78 -12.92
C GLY A 292 -20.69 -8.27 -13.55
N LEU A 293 -20.02 -9.16 -14.28
CA LEU A 293 -18.78 -8.87 -14.98
C LEU A 293 -18.90 -9.38 -16.42
N ALA A 294 -19.30 -8.48 -17.32
CA ALA A 294 -19.36 -8.80 -18.73
C ALA A 294 -17.94 -8.85 -19.32
N TYR A 295 -17.73 -9.68 -20.34
CA TYR A 295 -16.41 -9.84 -20.95
C TYR A 295 -16.49 -10.17 -22.44
N ILE A 296 -15.41 -9.93 -23.20
CA ILE A 296 -15.21 -10.43 -24.56
C ILE A 296 -13.80 -11.01 -24.66
N LYS A 297 -13.68 -12.28 -25.09
CA LYS A 297 -12.39 -12.89 -25.42
C LYS A 297 -12.07 -12.66 -26.90
N ILE A 298 -10.83 -12.31 -27.21
CA ILE A 298 -10.37 -12.15 -28.58
C ILE A 298 -9.55 -13.39 -28.94
N ASN A 299 -10.18 -14.36 -29.59
CA ASN A 299 -9.54 -15.59 -30.03
C ASN A 299 -9.07 -15.48 -31.49
N GLU A 300 -8.30 -16.45 -31.97
CA GLU A 300 -7.88 -16.53 -33.37
C GLU A 300 -9.07 -16.61 -34.34
N ASP A 301 -10.12 -17.33 -33.96
CA ASP A 301 -11.36 -17.47 -34.74
C ASP A 301 -12.31 -16.25 -34.62
N GLY A 302 -11.88 -15.20 -33.92
CA GLY A 302 -12.65 -13.97 -33.69
C GLY A 302 -13.14 -13.78 -32.25
N PRO A 303 -13.89 -12.70 -31.99
CA PRO A 303 -14.37 -12.38 -30.65
C PRO A 303 -15.42 -13.38 -30.17
N SER A 304 -15.30 -13.82 -28.91
CA SER A 304 -16.21 -14.78 -28.26
C SER A 304 -16.73 -14.25 -26.93
N SER A 305 -18.06 -14.23 -26.77
CA SER A 305 -18.72 -13.77 -25.55
C SER A 305 -20.21 -14.09 -25.54
N PRO A 306 -20.82 -14.30 -24.35
CA PRO A 306 -22.26 -14.29 -24.19
C PRO A 306 -22.94 -12.97 -24.61
N ILE A 307 -22.21 -11.84 -24.60
CA ILE A 307 -22.80 -10.49 -24.80
C ILE A 307 -22.74 -9.99 -26.26
N ILE A 308 -21.93 -10.62 -27.13
CA ILE A 308 -21.70 -10.13 -28.51
C ILE A 308 -23.01 -9.98 -29.28
N LYS A 309 -23.94 -10.93 -29.13
CA LYS A 309 -25.25 -10.87 -29.79
C LYS A 309 -26.09 -9.64 -29.43
N PHE A 310 -25.86 -9.05 -28.25
CA PHE A 310 -26.56 -7.86 -27.79
C PHE A 310 -25.83 -6.56 -28.15
N LEU A 311 -24.53 -6.63 -28.44
CA LEU A 311 -23.73 -5.49 -28.90
C LEU A 311 -23.83 -5.32 -30.42
N GLY A 312 -23.92 -6.43 -31.16
CA GLY A 312 -23.77 -6.42 -32.60
C GLY A 312 -22.30 -6.31 -33.04
N GLU A 313 -22.06 -6.56 -34.32
CA GLU A 313 -20.72 -6.62 -34.89
C GLU A 313 -20.03 -5.25 -34.91
N GLU A 314 -20.76 -4.19 -35.30
CA GLU A 314 -20.25 -2.83 -35.38
C GLU A 314 -19.71 -2.32 -34.04
N ILE A 315 -20.50 -2.46 -32.96
CA ILE A 315 -20.10 -2.04 -31.60
C ILE A 315 -18.95 -2.91 -31.09
N THR A 316 -18.98 -4.22 -31.35
CA THR A 316 -17.90 -5.12 -30.95
C THR A 316 -16.57 -4.70 -31.58
N GLN A 317 -16.57 -4.37 -32.87
CA GLN A 317 -15.37 -3.87 -33.56
C GLN A 317 -14.93 -2.50 -33.03
N LYS A 318 -15.87 -1.61 -32.71
CA LYS A 318 -15.56 -0.31 -32.09
C LYS A 318 -14.87 -0.47 -30.73
N VAL A 319 -15.38 -1.36 -29.87
CA VAL A 319 -14.77 -1.71 -28.59
C VAL A 319 -13.34 -2.24 -28.78
N ILE A 320 -13.13 -3.19 -29.68
CA ILE A 320 -11.80 -3.77 -29.94
C ILE A 320 -10.82 -2.68 -30.38
N LYS A 321 -11.27 -1.78 -31.26
CA LYS A 321 -10.48 -0.65 -31.73
C LYS A 321 -10.13 0.34 -30.63
N GLU A 322 -11.11 0.75 -29.80
CA GLU A 322 -10.92 1.73 -28.72
C GLU A 322 -10.04 1.19 -27.59
N THR A 323 -10.22 -0.09 -27.24
CA THR A 323 -9.39 -0.78 -26.23
C THR A 323 -8.01 -1.19 -26.75
N LYS A 324 -7.81 -1.15 -28.08
CA LYS A 324 -6.62 -1.68 -28.76
C LYS A 324 -6.34 -3.12 -28.33
N ALA A 325 -7.41 -3.92 -28.22
CA ALA A 325 -7.31 -5.33 -27.91
C ALA A 325 -6.84 -6.11 -29.14
N SER A 326 -6.02 -7.13 -28.89
CA SER A 326 -5.45 -8.01 -29.90
C SER A 326 -5.81 -9.46 -29.61
N THR A 327 -5.61 -10.34 -30.60
CA THR A 327 -5.77 -11.77 -30.42
C THR A 327 -4.95 -12.27 -29.24
N GLY A 328 -5.59 -13.01 -28.34
CA GLY A 328 -5.01 -13.46 -27.06
C GLY A 328 -5.47 -12.64 -25.85
N ASP A 329 -6.14 -11.50 -26.05
CA ASP A 329 -6.61 -10.64 -24.96
C ASP A 329 -8.04 -10.98 -24.52
N ILE A 330 -8.41 -10.51 -23.33
CA ILE A 330 -9.79 -10.43 -22.86
C ILE A 330 -10.11 -8.99 -22.46
N ILE A 331 -11.34 -8.57 -22.73
CA ILE A 331 -11.86 -7.26 -22.35
C ILE A 331 -12.94 -7.51 -21.31
N PHE A 332 -12.78 -6.99 -20.10
CA PHE A 332 -13.84 -6.95 -19.09
C PHE A 332 -14.60 -5.63 -19.16
N PHE A 333 -15.86 -5.62 -18.71
CA PHE A 333 -16.69 -4.43 -18.66
C PHE A 333 -17.29 -4.21 -17.29
N GLY A 334 -17.29 -2.96 -16.85
CA GLY A 334 -18.02 -2.48 -15.69
C GLY A 334 -19.06 -1.46 -16.16
N ALA A 335 -20.32 -1.64 -15.74
CA ALA A 335 -21.43 -0.78 -16.13
C ALA A 335 -22.40 -0.61 -14.95
N ASP A 336 -22.26 0.50 -14.22
CA ASP A 336 -23.12 0.86 -13.08
C ASP A 336 -22.88 2.35 -12.73
N LYS A 337 -23.22 2.79 -11.52
CA LYS A 337 -22.79 4.08 -10.97
C LYS A 337 -21.26 4.20 -11.01
N ALA A 338 -20.75 5.41 -11.25
CA ALA A 338 -19.31 5.66 -11.36
C ALA A 338 -18.49 5.11 -10.18
N LYS A 339 -18.95 5.33 -8.93
CA LYS A 339 -18.32 4.80 -7.71
C LYS A 339 -18.15 3.28 -7.73
N ILE A 340 -19.23 2.55 -8.04
CA ILE A 340 -19.23 1.07 -8.11
C ILE A 340 -18.26 0.59 -9.21
N VAL A 341 -18.31 1.21 -10.39
CA VAL A 341 -17.42 0.82 -11.51
C VAL A 341 -15.96 1.04 -11.16
N ASN A 342 -15.63 2.19 -10.56
CA ASN A 342 -14.28 2.55 -10.15
C ASN A 342 -13.74 1.58 -9.09
N GLU A 343 -14.50 1.36 -8.02
CA GLU A 343 -14.10 0.46 -6.94
C GLU A 343 -13.97 -0.99 -7.42
N SER A 344 -14.95 -1.49 -8.16
CA SER A 344 -14.94 -2.88 -8.63
C SER A 344 -13.81 -3.16 -9.62
N LEU A 345 -13.67 -2.35 -10.66
CA LEU A 345 -12.64 -2.59 -11.68
C LEU A 345 -11.25 -2.15 -11.26
N GLY A 346 -11.11 -1.14 -10.39
CA GLY A 346 -9.81 -0.76 -9.85
C GLY A 346 -9.21 -1.88 -8.99
N ASN A 347 -10.04 -2.50 -8.13
CA ASN A 347 -9.63 -3.67 -7.36
C ASN A 347 -9.45 -4.92 -8.23
N LEU A 348 -10.28 -5.11 -9.26
CA LEU A 348 -10.11 -6.23 -10.20
C LEU A 348 -8.80 -6.10 -10.99
N MET A 349 -8.44 -4.91 -11.44
CA MET A 349 -7.21 -4.64 -12.17
C MET A 349 -5.98 -5.06 -11.34
N LYS A 350 -5.94 -4.69 -10.05
CA LYS A 350 -4.88 -5.12 -9.13
C LYS A 350 -4.86 -6.64 -8.94
N LYS A 351 -6.03 -7.26 -8.78
CA LYS A 351 -6.14 -8.71 -8.63
C LYS A 351 -5.66 -9.47 -9.87
N LEU A 352 -6.06 -9.02 -11.07
CA LEU A 352 -5.63 -9.59 -12.34
C LEU A 352 -4.11 -9.44 -12.53
N ALA A 353 -3.55 -8.30 -12.17
CA ALA A 353 -2.10 -8.10 -12.26
C ALA A 353 -1.32 -9.07 -11.37
N LEU A 354 -1.85 -9.40 -10.19
CA LEU A 354 -1.26 -10.42 -9.30
C LEU A 354 -1.44 -11.84 -9.84
N ASP A 355 -2.66 -12.20 -10.24
CA ASP A 355 -2.99 -13.56 -10.67
C ASP A 355 -2.31 -13.93 -12.01
N LEU A 356 -1.93 -12.93 -12.82
CA LEU A 356 -1.30 -13.09 -14.14
C LEU A 356 0.15 -12.60 -14.20
N ASP A 357 0.73 -12.20 -13.05
CA ASP A 357 2.11 -11.70 -12.95
C ASP A 357 2.44 -10.56 -13.95
N LEU A 358 1.57 -9.54 -14.00
CA LEU A 358 1.66 -8.42 -14.96
C LEU A 358 2.35 -7.17 -14.39
N PHE A 359 2.93 -7.25 -13.19
CA PHE A 359 3.58 -6.08 -12.58
C PHE A 359 4.91 -5.77 -13.26
N ASP A 360 5.12 -4.49 -13.57
CA ASP A 360 6.44 -3.96 -13.82
C ASP A 360 7.28 -4.10 -12.53
N PRO A 361 8.48 -4.71 -12.59
CA PRO A 361 9.33 -4.89 -11.41
C PRO A 361 9.90 -3.58 -10.86
N ASP A 362 9.92 -2.51 -11.65
CA ASP A 362 10.49 -1.22 -11.24
C ASP A 362 9.58 -0.46 -10.27
N TRP A 363 10.20 0.34 -9.40
CA TRP A 363 9.47 1.28 -8.54
C TRP A 363 8.87 2.42 -9.37
N LYS A 364 7.56 2.66 -9.23
CA LYS A 364 6.82 3.72 -9.94
C LYS A 364 6.19 4.72 -8.97
N PRO A 365 6.97 5.60 -8.33
CA PRO A 365 6.40 6.66 -7.50
C PRO A 365 5.58 7.64 -8.34
N VAL A 366 4.48 8.12 -7.79
CA VAL A 366 3.53 9.01 -8.48
C VAL A 366 2.96 10.05 -7.51
N TRP A 367 2.84 11.28 -8.00
CA TRP A 367 2.03 12.32 -7.36
C TRP A 367 0.63 12.32 -7.95
N VAL A 368 -0.38 12.42 -7.07
CA VAL A 368 -1.77 12.66 -7.48
C VAL A 368 -2.14 14.07 -7.06
N PHE A 369 -2.52 14.90 -8.04
CA PHE A 369 -2.86 16.32 -7.84
C PHE A 369 -4.34 16.58 -8.12
N ASP A 370 -4.80 17.82 -7.97
CA ASP A 370 -6.13 18.27 -8.38
C ASP A 370 -7.29 17.46 -7.76
N PHE A 371 -7.16 17.11 -6.48
CA PHE A 371 -8.26 16.51 -5.73
C PHE A 371 -9.47 17.45 -5.70
N PRO A 372 -10.70 16.91 -5.74
CA PRO A 372 -11.89 17.73 -5.53
C PRO A 372 -11.86 18.33 -4.12
N MET A 373 -12.37 19.55 -3.99
CA MET A 373 -12.41 20.25 -2.70
C MET A 373 -13.38 19.59 -1.71
N PHE A 374 -14.45 18.97 -2.22
CA PHE A 374 -15.52 18.33 -1.45
C PHE A 374 -15.85 16.97 -2.06
N ASP A 375 -16.31 16.03 -1.25
CA ASP A 375 -17.00 14.83 -1.72
C ASP A 375 -18.51 15.03 -1.55
N VAL A 376 -19.35 14.15 -2.09
CA VAL A 376 -20.80 14.20 -1.86
C VAL A 376 -21.21 12.92 -1.16
N GLU A 377 -21.70 13.05 0.07
CA GLU A 377 -22.21 11.94 0.86
C GLU A 377 -23.54 11.41 0.29
N ASP A 378 -23.91 10.19 0.69
CA ASP A 378 -25.12 9.53 0.20
C ASP A 378 -26.42 10.29 0.56
N ASP A 379 -26.39 11.10 1.62
CA ASP A 379 -27.50 11.98 2.03
C ASP A 379 -27.49 13.36 1.33
N GLY A 380 -26.47 13.63 0.50
CA GLY A 380 -26.29 14.85 -0.25
C GLY A 380 -25.53 15.95 0.50
N SER A 381 -24.96 15.69 1.67
CA SER A 381 -24.01 16.61 2.30
C SER A 381 -22.66 16.64 1.54
N LEU A 382 -21.87 17.68 1.79
CA LEU A 382 -20.52 17.86 1.24
C LEU A 382 -19.43 17.49 2.24
#